data_AF-A0A9D1UFF8-F1
#
_entry.id   AF-A0A9D1UFF8-F1
#
_cell.length_a   1.000
_cell.length_b   1.000
_cell.length_c   1.000
_cell.angle_alpha   90.00
_cell.angle_beta   90.00
_cell.angle_gamma   90.00
#
_symmetry.space_group_name_H-M   'P 1'
#
loop_
_entity.id
_entity.type
_entity.pdbx_description
1 polymer ?
#
loop_
_entity_poly.entity_id
_entity_poly.type
_entity_poly.pdbx_seq_one_letter_code
_entity_poly.pdbx_strand_id
1 'polypeptide(L)'
;MEEAKPYQKDMDFAFFAANFGYSKSEYEQLTPREVRFLYKAYEDKIVSESYRIYNAVYTAFYNANRSKRKRALKLFKKKPEKISKATAQENMNAVLESQKNDGDWVRRLYEANGYVIPTEVKRSGNAKRKNNR
;
A
#
# COMPACT_ATOMS: atom_id res chain seq x y z
N MET A 1 7.43 -33.33 -15.98
CA MET A 1 8.35 -32.61 -15.05
C MET A 1 9.71 -33.29 -14.94
N GLU A 2 9.83 -34.64 -14.99
CA GLU A 2 11.14 -35.32 -14.96
C GLU A 2 12.04 -35.06 -16.18
N GLU A 3 11.44 -34.92 -17.37
CA GLU A 3 12.17 -34.73 -18.62
C GLU A 3 12.87 -33.36 -18.76
N ALA A 4 12.45 -32.35 -17.98
CA ALA A 4 13.02 -31.01 -18.02
C ALA A 4 14.22 -30.82 -17.06
N LYS A 5 14.39 -31.73 -16.10
CA LYS A 5 15.50 -31.71 -15.12
C LYS A 5 16.90 -31.53 -15.74
N PRO A 6 17.27 -32.19 -16.86
CA PRO A 6 18.59 -31.99 -17.45
C PRO A 6 18.79 -30.59 -18.04
N TYR A 7 17.73 -29.89 -18.45
CA TYR A 7 17.80 -28.57 -19.09
C TYR A 7 17.66 -27.40 -18.10
N GLN A 8 17.51 -27.68 -16.81
CA GLN A 8 17.29 -26.65 -15.78
C GLN A 8 18.37 -25.56 -15.83
N LYS A 9 19.64 -25.95 -16.01
CA LYS A 9 20.77 -25.01 -16.09
C LYS A 9 20.71 -24.10 -17.32
N ASP A 10 20.30 -24.64 -18.46
CA ASP A 10 20.19 -23.87 -19.71
C ASP A 10 19.01 -22.90 -19.64
N MET A 11 17.90 -23.34 -19.03
CA MET A 11 16.74 -22.48 -18.77
C MET A 11 17.08 -21.33 -17.82
N ASP A 12 17.78 -21.63 -16.72
CA ASP A 12 18.23 -20.62 -15.77
C ASP A 12 19.17 -19.61 -16.47
N PHE A 13 20.20 -20.10 -17.18
CA PHE A 13 21.10 -19.22 -17.93
C PHE A 13 20.35 -18.33 -18.94
N ALA A 14 19.42 -18.89 -19.70
CA ALA A 14 18.62 -18.11 -20.67
C ALA A 14 17.82 -17.00 -19.98
N PHE A 15 17.25 -17.27 -18.80
CA PHE A 15 16.59 -16.26 -17.99
C PHE A 15 17.56 -15.14 -17.57
N PHE A 16 18.76 -15.47 -17.11
CA PHE A 16 19.74 -14.47 -16.67
C PHE A 16 20.29 -13.63 -17.83
N ALA A 17 20.58 -14.27 -18.97
CA ALA A 17 21.03 -13.58 -20.18
C ALA A 17 19.96 -12.62 -20.72
N ALA A 18 18.70 -13.06 -20.80
CA ALA A 18 17.61 -12.25 -21.35
C ALA A 18 17.23 -11.06 -20.45
N ASN A 19 17.22 -11.24 -19.12
CA ASN A 19 16.71 -10.21 -18.20
C ASN A 19 17.80 -9.31 -17.60
N PHE A 20 19.04 -9.82 -17.46
CA PHE A 20 20.14 -9.08 -16.84
C PHE A 20 21.37 -8.92 -17.75
N GLY A 21 21.39 -9.54 -18.94
CA GLY A 21 22.51 -9.44 -19.87
C GLY A 21 23.75 -10.24 -19.47
N TYR A 22 23.59 -11.26 -18.63
CA TYR A 22 24.72 -12.06 -18.15
C TYR A 22 25.35 -12.87 -19.28
N SER A 23 26.68 -12.88 -19.32
CA SER A 23 27.44 -13.88 -20.07
C SER A 23 27.38 -15.24 -19.37
N LYS A 24 27.69 -16.32 -20.11
CA LYS A 24 27.68 -17.68 -19.56
C LYS A 24 28.65 -17.84 -18.38
N SER A 25 29.83 -17.23 -18.48
CA SER A 25 30.84 -17.26 -17.42
C SER A 25 30.40 -16.55 -16.14
N GLU A 26 29.69 -15.42 -16.25
CA GLU A 26 29.19 -14.70 -15.07
C GLU A 26 28.11 -15.49 -14.35
N TYR A 27 27.23 -16.15 -15.10
CA TYR A 27 26.21 -17.02 -14.51
C TYR A 27 26.83 -18.21 -13.76
N GLU A 28 27.85 -18.86 -14.34
CA GLU A 28 28.53 -20.01 -13.73
C GLU A 28 29.31 -19.66 -12.45
N GLN A 29 29.65 -18.39 -12.24
CA GLN A 29 30.28 -17.90 -11.00
C GLN A 29 29.29 -17.75 -9.84
N LEU A 30 27.99 -17.67 -10.12
CA LEU A 30 26.98 -17.51 -9.08
C LEU A 30 26.80 -18.78 -8.26
N THR A 31 26.71 -18.61 -6.95
CA THR A 31 26.27 -19.69 -6.07
C THR A 31 24.76 -19.92 -6.22
N PRO A 32 24.26 -21.14 -5.95
CA PRO A 32 22.82 -21.42 -5.96
C PRO A 32 22.01 -20.52 -5.01
N ARG A 33 22.65 -19.98 -3.97
CA ARG A 33 22.02 -19.04 -3.02
C ARG A 33 21.83 -17.66 -3.66
N GLU A 34 22.84 -17.15 -4.35
CA GLU A 34 22.77 -15.86 -5.04
C GLU A 34 21.75 -15.90 -6.18
N VAL A 35 21.72 -16.99 -6.96
CA VAL A 35 20.70 -17.23 -7.99
C VAL A 35 19.28 -17.08 -7.41
N ARG A 36 19.00 -17.69 -6.26
CA ARG A 36 17.69 -17.56 -5.59
C ARG A 36 17.39 -16.13 -5.14
N PHE A 37 18.38 -15.39 -4.63
CA PHE A 37 18.18 -13.99 -4.27
C PHE A 37 17.90 -13.12 -5.48
N LEU A 38 18.57 -13.36 -6.61
CA LEU A 38 18.32 -12.64 -7.86
C LEU A 38 16.93 -12.92 -8.42
N TYR A 39 16.51 -14.19 -8.43
CA TYR A 39 15.14 -14.56 -8.79
C TYR A 39 14.12 -13.82 -7.92
N LYS A 40 14.31 -13.86 -6.59
CA LYS A 40 13.41 -13.19 -5.67
C LYS A 40 13.37 -11.67 -5.87
N ALA A 41 14.53 -11.05 -6.08
CA ALA A 41 14.62 -9.62 -6.34
C ALA A 41 13.93 -9.23 -7.65
N TYR A 42 14.03 -10.07 -8.69
CA TYR A 42 13.33 -9.87 -9.95
C TYR A 42 11.82 -9.99 -9.81
N GLU A 43 11.33 -11.03 -9.13
CA GLU A 43 9.90 -11.17 -8.82
C GLU A 43 9.37 -9.93 -8.08
N ASP A 44 10.06 -9.51 -7.02
CA ASP A 44 9.67 -8.35 -6.22
C ASP A 44 9.68 -7.07 -7.06
N LYS A 45 10.65 -6.93 -7.98
CA LYS A 45 10.70 -5.81 -8.95
C LYS A 45 9.47 -5.82 -9.85
N ILE A 46 9.18 -6.93 -10.53
CA ILE A 46 8.06 -7.05 -11.48
C ILE A 46 6.72 -6.79 -10.78
N VAL A 47 6.52 -7.36 -9.61
CA VAL A 47 5.33 -7.11 -8.79
C VAL A 47 5.24 -5.63 -8.44
N SER A 48 6.33 -5.04 -7.95
CA SER A 48 6.36 -3.62 -7.58
C SER A 48 6.07 -2.69 -8.77
N GLU A 49 6.66 -2.95 -9.95
CA GLU A 49 6.41 -2.20 -11.18
C GLU A 49 4.96 -2.32 -11.65
N SER A 50 4.40 -3.54 -11.61
CA SER A 50 2.99 -3.78 -11.95
C SER A 50 2.06 -2.97 -11.05
N TYR A 51 2.32 -2.96 -9.73
CA TYR A 51 1.56 -2.15 -8.78
C TYR A 51 1.77 -0.65 -8.98
N ARG A 52 2.97 -0.19 -9.37
CA ARG A 52 3.22 1.23 -9.68
C ARG A 52 2.41 1.67 -10.89
N ILE A 53 2.37 0.87 -11.95
CA ILE A 53 1.58 1.15 -13.17
C ILE A 53 0.09 1.18 -12.81
N TYR A 54 -0.40 0.15 -12.11
CA TYR A 54 -1.79 0.11 -11.65
C TYR A 54 -2.16 1.38 -10.85
N ASN A 55 -1.34 1.76 -9.87
CA ASN A 55 -1.57 2.96 -9.06
C ASN A 55 -1.48 4.25 -9.88
N ALA A 56 -0.60 4.32 -10.88
CA ALA A 56 -0.48 5.46 -11.78
C ALA A 56 -1.75 5.65 -12.60
N VAL A 57 -2.21 4.58 -13.25
CA VAL A 57 -3.43 4.58 -14.06
C VAL A 57 -4.65 4.92 -13.20
N TYR A 58 -4.79 4.27 -12.04
CA TYR A 58 -5.88 4.52 -11.11
C TYR A 58 -5.91 5.98 -10.64
N THR A 59 -4.74 6.52 -10.26
CA THR A 59 -4.63 7.90 -9.79
C THR A 59 -4.97 8.90 -10.89
N ALA A 60 -4.49 8.68 -12.12
CA ALA A 60 -4.80 9.51 -13.27
C ALA A 60 -6.30 9.47 -13.60
N PHE A 61 -6.88 8.27 -13.68
CA PHE A 61 -8.30 8.07 -13.96
C PHE A 61 -9.19 8.75 -12.91
N TYR A 62 -8.87 8.59 -11.62
CA TYR A 62 -9.59 9.26 -10.55
C TYR A 62 -9.46 10.78 -10.66
N ASN A 63 -8.25 11.30 -10.85
CA ASN A 63 -8.00 12.74 -10.88
C ASN A 63 -8.66 13.43 -12.08
N ALA A 64 -8.72 12.76 -13.23
CA ALA A 64 -9.43 13.24 -14.40
C ALA A 64 -10.94 13.34 -14.15
N ASN A 65 -11.52 12.37 -13.44
CA ASN A 65 -12.95 12.29 -13.16
C ASN A 65 -13.37 12.90 -11.80
N ARG A 66 -12.45 13.52 -11.05
CA ARG A 66 -12.78 14.02 -9.71
C ARG A 66 -13.71 15.23 -9.79
N SER A 67 -14.61 15.36 -8.82
CA SER A 67 -15.38 16.60 -8.65
C SER A 67 -14.48 17.73 -8.16
N LYS A 68 -14.77 18.98 -8.58
CA LYS A 68 -13.93 20.17 -8.30
C LYS A 68 -13.64 20.37 -6.79
N ARG A 69 -14.58 19.99 -5.92
CA ARG A 69 -14.48 20.14 -4.45
C ARG A 69 -13.62 19.08 -3.75
N LYS A 70 -13.27 17.97 -4.40
CA LYS A 70 -12.43 16.91 -3.80
C LYS A 70 -10.95 17.25 -3.93
N ARG A 71 -10.06 16.54 -3.25
CA ARG A 71 -8.61 16.71 -3.44
C ARG A 71 -8.12 15.73 -4.50
N ALA A 72 -7.14 16.14 -5.30
CA ALA A 72 -6.47 15.21 -6.21
C ALA A 72 -5.66 14.18 -5.40
N LEU A 73 -5.70 12.93 -5.84
CA LEU A 73 -4.83 11.89 -5.33
C LEU A 73 -3.40 12.14 -5.80
N LYS A 74 -2.43 11.90 -4.92
CA LYS A 74 -1.01 11.96 -5.24
C LYS A 74 -0.53 10.57 -5.66
N LEU A 75 0.26 10.53 -6.73
CA LEU A 75 0.90 9.30 -7.19
C LEU A 75 1.85 8.75 -6.13
N PHE A 76 2.78 9.59 -5.68
CA PHE A 76 3.70 9.24 -4.60
C PHE A 76 3.13 9.72 -3.26
N LYS A 77 2.72 8.76 -2.44
CA LYS A 77 2.28 9.02 -1.07
C LYS A 77 3.51 9.07 -0.16
N LYS A 78 3.62 10.13 0.65
CA LYS A 78 4.61 10.14 1.73
C LYS A 78 4.27 9.01 2.70
N LYS A 79 5.25 8.16 3.00
CA LYS A 79 5.11 7.17 4.06
C LYS A 79 4.90 7.93 5.37
N PRO A 80 3.83 7.67 6.13
CA PRO A 80 3.64 8.32 7.42
C PRO A 80 4.81 7.96 8.33
N GLU A 81 5.27 8.94 9.10
CA GLU A 81 6.31 8.72 10.10
C GLU A 81 5.77 7.75 11.15
N LYS A 82 6.52 6.67 11.41
CA LYS A 82 6.13 5.72 12.44
C LYS A 82 6.44 6.34 13.79
N ILE A 83 5.42 6.79 14.50
CA ILE A 83 5.53 7.24 15.88
C ILE A 83 5.97 6.05 16.74
N SER A 84 6.85 6.29 17.72
CA SER A 84 7.26 5.25 18.67
C SER A 84 6.07 4.79 19.51
N LYS A 85 6.07 3.53 19.97
CA LYS A 85 4.99 3.02 20.83
C LYS A 85 4.86 3.84 22.13
N ALA A 86 5.99 4.27 22.70
CA ALA A 86 6.02 5.09 23.91
C ALA A 86 5.34 6.44 23.69
N THR A 87 5.72 7.15 22.63
CA THR A 87 5.12 8.44 22.27
C THR A 87 3.63 8.31 21.93
N ALA A 88 3.23 7.22 21.27
CA ALA A 88 1.81 6.94 21.03
C ALA A 88 1.04 6.73 22.34
N GLN A 89 1.63 6.04 23.31
CA GLN A 89 1.03 5.81 24.62
C GLN A 89 0.95 7.09 25.46
N GLU A 90 2.00 7.92 25.46
CA GLU A 90 2.02 9.22 26.13
C GLU A 90 0.93 10.14 25.58
N ASN A 91 0.83 10.25 24.25
CA ASN A 91 -0.23 11.01 23.60
C ASN A 91 -1.62 10.49 23.99
N MET A 92 -1.80 9.17 24.06
CA MET A 92 -3.06 8.56 24.49
C MET A 92 -3.39 8.90 25.94
N ASN A 93 -2.41 8.82 26.84
CA ASN A 93 -2.59 9.17 28.25
C ASN A 93 -2.97 10.64 28.42
N ALA A 94 -2.31 11.55 27.69
CA ALA A 94 -2.64 12.98 27.71
C ALA A 94 -4.07 13.25 27.23
N VAL A 95 -4.55 12.54 26.20
CA VAL A 95 -5.94 12.63 25.74
C VAL A 95 -6.92 12.15 26.81
N LEU A 96 -6.63 11.02 27.47
CA LEU A 96 -7.48 10.47 28.54
C LEU A 96 -7.53 11.39 29.77
N GLU A 97 -6.40 11.99 30.12
CA GLU A 97 -6.30 12.93 31.24
C GLU A 97 -7.08 14.22 30.96
N SER A 98 -6.94 14.78 29.76
CA SER A 98 -7.76 15.93 29.31
C SER A 98 -9.25 15.60 29.34
N GLN A 99 -9.65 14.40 28.90
CA GLN A 99 -11.06 13.97 28.98
C GLN A 99 -11.57 13.85 30.42
N LYS A 100 -10.72 13.44 31.36
CA LYS A 100 -11.06 13.34 32.79
C LYS A 100 -11.27 14.71 33.43
N ASN A 101 -10.43 15.68 33.06
CA ASN A 101 -10.42 17.02 33.67
C ASN A 101 -11.44 17.97 33.01
N ASP A 102 -11.50 17.99 31.68
CA ASP A 102 -12.30 18.95 30.90
C ASP A 102 -13.60 18.37 30.34
N GLY A 103 -13.82 17.06 30.53
CA GLY A 103 -14.92 16.29 29.95
C GLY A 103 -14.71 15.99 28.46
N ASP A 104 -15.77 15.51 27.78
CA ASP A 104 -15.74 15.20 26.35
C ASP A 104 -15.87 16.49 25.51
N TRP A 105 -14.79 17.26 25.49
CA TRP A 105 -14.71 18.50 24.72
C TRP A 105 -14.84 18.28 23.21
N VAL A 106 -14.47 17.09 22.72
CA VAL A 106 -14.64 16.69 21.32
C VAL A 106 -16.12 16.62 20.98
N ARG A 107 -16.92 15.92 21.79
CA ARG A 107 -18.39 15.89 21.65
C ARG A 107 -18.99 17.29 21.64
N ARG A 108 -18.62 18.13 22.61
CA ARG A 108 -19.11 19.51 22.74
C ARG A 108 -18.79 20.35 21.50
N LEU A 109 -17.59 20.20 20.93
CA LEU A 109 -17.19 20.90 19.72
C LEU A 109 -18.00 20.45 18.49
N TYR A 110 -18.29 19.16 18.37
CA TYR A 110 -19.12 18.63 17.30
C TYR A 110 -20.55 19.14 17.41
N GLU A 111 -21.15 19.06 18.61
CA GLU A 111 -22.50 19.56 18.88
C GLU A 111 -22.62 21.07 18.61
N ALA A 112 -21.66 21.88 19.08
CA ALA A 112 -21.65 23.33 18.87
C ALA A 112 -21.56 23.73 17.39
N ASN A 113 -20.94 22.90 16.55
CA ASN A 113 -20.83 23.14 15.11
C ASN A 113 -21.89 22.38 14.28
N GLY A 114 -22.86 21.73 14.93
CA GLY A 114 -23.94 20.99 14.26
C GLY A 114 -23.47 19.73 13.53
N TYR A 115 -22.31 19.16 13.90
CA TYR A 115 -21.78 17.93 13.32
C TYR A 115 -22.14 16.69 14.17
N VAL A 116 -22.38 15.56 13.49
CA VAL A 116 -22.57 14.26 14.15
C VAL A 116 -21.22 13.61 14.41
N ILE A 117 -21.01 13.10 15.63
CA ILE A 117 -19.76 12.43 16.01
C ILE A 117 -19.62 11.13 15.20
N PRO A 118 -18.48 10.87 14.53
CA PRO A 118 -18.31 9.70 13.66
C PRO A 118 -18.53 8.33 14.33
N THR A 119 -18.40 8.25 15.66
CA THR A 119 -18.68 7.02 16.45
C THR A 119 -20.18 6.79 16.65
N GLU A 120 -21.01 7.84 16.62
CA GLU A 120 -22.47 7.77 16.72
C GLU A 120 -23.14 7.56 15.35
N VAL A 121 -22.40 7.74 14.26
CA VAL A 121 -22.84 7.31 12.93
C VAL A 121 -22.83 5.78 12.92
N LYS A 122 -23.96 5.15 13.31
CA LYS A 122 -24.26 3.77 12.93
C LYS A 122 -23.94 3.69 11.44
N ARG A 123 -22.95 2.88 11.05
CA ARG A 123 -22.63 2.62 9.65
C ARG A 123 -23.96 2.31 8.97
N SER A 124 -24.52 3.28 8.25
CA SER A 124 -25.77 3.09 7.55
C SER A 124 -25.43 2.12 6.44
N GLY A 125 -25.74 0.85 6.70
CA GLY A 125 -25.62 -0.20 5.72
C GLY A 125 -26.38 0.24 4.49
N ASN A 126 -25.65 0.43 3.40
CA ASN A 126 -26.07 0.10 2.05
C ASN A 126 -27.56 0.31 1.78
N ALA A 127 -28.06 1.54 1.91
CA ALA A 127 -29.40 1.88 1.44
C ALA A 127 -29.35 1.86 -0.09
N LYS A 128 -29.71 0.69 -0.66
CA LYS A 128 -30.05 0.55 -2.08
C LYS A 128 -30.87 1.77 -2.49
N ARG A 129 -30.31 2.60 -3.38
CA ARG A 129 -31.08 3.58 -4.14
C ARG A 129 -32.18 2.81 -4.86
N LYS A 130 -33.40 2.81 -4.31
CA LYS A 130 -34.59 2.49 -5.09
C LYS A 130 -34.74 3.63 -6.07
N ASN A 131 -34.39 3.37 -7.32
CA ASN A 131 -34.85 4.17 -8.45
C ASN A 131 -36.38 4.17 -8.39
N ASN A 132 -36.97 5.33 -8.18
CA ASN A 132 -38.38 5.57 -8.47
C ASN A 132 -38.44 6.34 -9.79
N ARG A 133 -39.07 5.69 -10.77
CA ARG A 133 -39.77 6.20 -11.96
C ARG A 133 -39.12 7.38 -12.70
#